data_AF-A0A1A8DZ65-F1
#
_entry.id   AF-A0A1A8DZ65-F1
#
_cell.length_a   1.000
_cell.length_b   1.000
_cell.length_c   1.000
_cell.angle_alpha   90.00
_cell.angle_beta   90.00
_cell.angle_gamma   90.00
#
_symmetry.space_group_name_H-M   'P 1'
#
loop_
_entity.id
_entity.type
_entity.pdbx_description
1 polymer ?
#
loop_
_entity_poly.entity_id
_entity_poly.type
_entity_poly.pdbx_seq_one_letter_code
_entity_poly.pdbx_strand_id
1 'polypeptide(L)'
;KALRERKCSRQSVISYYSQRGLDEYMRSSMALDWLGQEQRSPGILGAELKVAQRELVLARRRGVELRFHKEKTEILSLALSQACVHHTPDLFGRSSSDTSHQEQLPLHILYKQDSNVNIFPPCGLLPTHNSTMQISSTDFHCDTQSACSQQIYAPLNYSE
;
A
#
# COMPACT_ATOMS: atom_id res chain seq x y z
N LYS A 1 -26.41 -1.73 16.41
CA LYS A 1 -27.63 -2.41 16.90
C LYS A 1 -27.79 -2.27 18.42
N ALA A 2 -26.84 -2.76 19.23
CA ALA A 2 -26.85 -2.64 20.69
C ALA A 2 -27.03 -1.21 21.25
N LEU A 3 -26.35 -0.20 20.69
CA LEU A 3 -26.50 1.20 21.17
C LEU A 3 -27.88 1.81 20.85
N ARG A 4 -28.56 1.34 19.79
CA ARG A 4 -29.93 1.76 19.48
C ARG A 4 -30.93 1.14 20.46
N GLU A 5 -30.76 -0.14 20.78
CA GLU A 5 -31.60 -0.85 21.76
C GLU A 5 -31.49 -0.23 23.16
N ARG A 6 -30.30 0.25 23.54
CA ARG A 6 -30.05 0.96 24.80
C ARG A 6 -30.47 2.43 24.82
N LYS A 7 -31.04 2.96 23.73
CA LYS A 7 -31.44 4.37 23.58
C LYS A 7 -30.33 5.38 23.96
N CYS A 8 -29.08 5.07 23.62
CA CYS A 8 -27.96 5.98 23.89
C CYS A 8 -28.16 7.32 23.16
N SER A 9 -27.76 8.42 23.82
CA SER A 9 -27.80 9.75 23.20
C SER A 9 -26.83 9.84 22.02
N ARG A 10 -27.10 10.75 21.06
CA ARG A 10 -26.19 10.99 19.92
C ARG A 10 -24.76 11.26 20.39
N GLN A 11 -24.60 12.07 21.44
CA GLN A 11 -23.27 12.41 21.96
C GLN A 11 -22.54 11.22 22.57
N SER A 12 -23.26 10.34 23.28
CA SER A 12 -22.70 9.11 23.83
C SER A 12 -22.20 8.16 22.74
N VAL A 13 -22.97 8.02 21.66
CA VAL A 13 -22.59 7.21 20.50
C VAL A 13 -21.33 7.79 19.83
N ILE A 14 -21.29 9.12 19.64
CA ILE A 14 -20.11 9.78 19.07
C ILE A 14 -18.88 9.52 19.95
N SER A 15 -18.95 9.81 21.24
CA SER A 15 -17.81 9.60 22.15
C SER A 15 -17.30 8.15 22.15
N TYR A 16 -18.20 7.18 22.09
CA TYR A 16 -17.85 5.75 22.05
C TYR A 16 -17.01 5.38 20.81
N TYR A 17 -17.41 5.86 19.63
CA TYR A 17 -16.67 5.60 18.38
C TYR A 17 -15.48 6.54 18.19
N SER A 18 -15.48 7.72 18.82
CA SER A 18 -14.33 8.62 18.79
C SER A 18 -13.11 8.04 19.48
N GLN A 19 -13.25 7.07 20.39
CA GLN A 19 -12.12 6.46 21.10
C GLN A 19 -11.66 5.13 20.48
N ARG A 20 -12.41 4.59 19.52
CA ARG A 20 -12.17 3.27 18.94
C ARG A 20 -11.94 3.40 17.44
N GLY A 21 -10.85 2.81 16.94
CA GLY A 21 -10.68 2.64 15.50
C GLY A 21 -11.64 1.59 14.95
N LEU A 22 -11.81 1.60 13.62
CA LEU A 22 -12.54 0.53 12.94
C LEU A 22 -11.70 -0.75 12.91
N ASP A 23 -12.27 -1.82 13.48
CA ASP A 23 -11.71 -3.15 13.37
C ASP A 23 -11.96 -3.75 11.97
N GLU A 24 -11.28 -4.86 11.68
CA GLU A 24 -11.36 -5.50 10.37
C GLU A 24 -12.77 -6.00 10.03
N TYR A 25 -13.49 -6.53 11.02
CA TYR A 25 -14.84 -7.01 10.84
C TYR A 25 -15.82 -5.88 10.48
N MET A 26 -15.75 -4.75 11.19
CA MET A 26 -16.57 -3.57 10.89
C MET A 26 -16.21 -2.98 9.53
N ARG A 27 -14.91 -2.87 9.20
CA ARG A 27 -14.46 -2.39 7.89
C ARG A 27 -15.02 -3.26 6.76
N SER A 28 -14.91 -4.58 6.89
CA SER A 28 -15.46 -5.55 5.94
C SER A 28 -16.98 -5.47 5.83
N SER A 29 -17.70 -5.38 6.95
CA SER A 29 -19.16 -5.23 6.96
C SER A 29 -19.61 -3.96 6.23
N MET A 30 -18.93 -2.83 6.45
CA MET A 30 -19.25 -1.57 5.78
C MET A 30 -18.89 -1.60 4.28
N ALA A 31 -17.82 -2.32 3.91
CA ALA A 31 -17.45 -2.49 2.50
C ALA A 31 -18.54 -3.27 1.73
N LEU A 32 -19.14 -4.30 2.35
CA LEU A 32 -20.28 -5.03 1.76
C LEU A 32 -21.51 -4.14 1.57
N ASP A 33 -21.79 -3.23 2.50
CA ASP A 33 -22.89 -2.25 2.35
C ASP A 33 -22.66 -1.34 1.14
N TRP A 34 -21.42 -0.86 0.95
CA TRP A 34 -21.02 -0.07 -0.22
C TRP A 34 -21.12 -0.85 -1.52
N LEU A 35 -20.71 -2.12 -1.53
CA LEU A 35 -20.86 -3.00 -2.69
C LEU A 35 -22.35 -3.17 -3.08
N GLY A 36 -23.22 -3.30 -2.09
CA GLY A 36 -24.67 -3.33 -2.31
C GLY A 36 -25.23 -2.01 -2.86
N GLN A 37 -24.60 -0.87 -2.59
CA GLN A 37 -24.98 0.41 -3.20
C GLN A 37 -24.48 0.50 -4.65
N GLU A 38 -23.26 0.05 -4.93
CA GLU A 38 -22.69 0.00 -6.28
C GLU A 38 -23.54 -0.85 -7.23
N GLN A 39 -24.07 -1.98 -6.76
CA GLN A 39 -25.01 -2.80 -7.55
C GLN A 39 -26.30 -2.08 -7.91
N ARG A 40 -26.78 -1.16 -7.05
CA ARG A 40 -28.00 -0.36 -7.31
C ARG A 40 -27.73 0.87 -8.15
N SER A 41 -26.53 1.45 -8.02
CA SER A 41 -26.11 2.65 -8.73
C SER A 41 -24.63 2.52 -9.12
N PRO A 42 -24.34 1.94 -10.30
CA PRO A 42 -22.98 1.76 -10.76
C PRO A 42 -22.20 3.08 -10.83
N GLY A 43 -20.93 3.05 -10.44
CA GLY A 43 -20.02 4.18 -10.42
C GLY A 43 -20.04 5.03 -9.14
N ILE A 44 -21.00 4.80 -8.22
CA ILE A 44 -21.08 5.58 -6.97
C ILE A 44 -19.86 5.34 -6.08
N LEU A 45 -19.38 4.09 -6.00
CA LEU A 45 -18.25 3.71 -5.17
C LEU A 45 -16.96 4.40 -5.63
N GLY A 46 -16.70 4.39 -6.94
CA GLY A 46 -15.53 5.06 -7.51
C GLY A 46 -15.59 6.58 -7.37
N ALA A 47 -16.78 7.17 -7.49
CA ALA A 47 -16.98 8.60 -7.27
C ALA A 47 -16.72 8.99 -5.81
N GLU A 48 -17.30 8.26 -4.85
CA GLU A 48 -17.14 8.52 -3.43
C GLU A 48 -15.68 8.31 -2.97
N LEU A 49 -14.98 7.29 -3.49
CA LEU A 49 -13.56 7.08 -3.19
C LEU A 49 -12.71 8.29 -3.61
N LYS A 50 -12.95 8.86 -4.79
CA LYS A 50 -12.26 10.06 -5.26
C LYS A 50 -12.53 11.27 -4.35
N VAL A 51 -13.77 11.43 -3.89
CA VAL A 51 -14.14 12.48 -2.93
C VAL A 51 -13.40 12.27 -1.61
N ALA A 52 -13.44 11.06 -1.04
CA ALA A 52 -12.79 10.73 0.23
C ALA A 52 -11.26 10.96 0.18
N GLN A 53 -10.61 10.62 -0.94
CA GLN A 53 -9.19 10.88 -1.14
C GLN A 53 -8.87 12.39 -1.15
N ARG A 54 -9.72 13.21 -1.80
CA ARG A 54 -9.57 14.68 -1.78
C ARG A 54 -9.78 15.24 -0.37
N GLU A 55 -10.80 14.77 0.33
CA GLU A 55 -11.07 15.15 1.73
C GLU A 55 -9.87 14.83 2.63
N LEU A 56 -9.27 13.65 2.49
CA LEU A 56 -8.07 13.25 3.23
C LEU A 56 -6.88 14.20 2.96
N VAL A 57 -6.68 14.61 1.71
CA VAL A 57 -5.61 15.58 1.37
C VAL A 57 -5.90 16.95 1.97
N LEU A 58 -7.15 17.43 1.92
CA LEU A 58 -7.54 18.70 2.52
C LEU A 58 -7.38 18.68 4.04
N ALA A 59 -7.75 17.57 4.68
CA ALA A 59 -7.58 17.38 6.12
C ALA A 59 -6.10 17.46 6.53
N ARG A 60 -5.21 16.82 5.76
CA ARG A 60 -3.75 16.90 5.97
C ARG A 60 -3.24 18.34 5.89
N ARG A 61 -3.67 19.08 4.87
CA ARG A 61 -3.26 20.49 4.67
C ARG A 61 -3.73 21.39 5.79
N ARG A 62 -4.91 21.11 6.35
CA ARG A 62 -5.50 21.88 7.46
C ARG A 62 -4.96 21.46 8.84
N GLY A 63 -4.21 20.36 8.92
CA GLY A 63 -3.73 19.83 10.20
C GLY A 63 -4.86 19.32 11.11
N VAL A 64 -5.98 18.86 10.54
CA VAL A 64 -7.12 18.32 11.32
C VAL A 64 -7.03 16.79 11.44
N GLU A 65 -7.89 16.21 12.28
CA GLU A 65 -7.92 14.76 12.54
C GLU A 65 -8.02 13.95 11.24
N LEU A 66 -7.09 13.00 11.04
CA LEU A 66 -7.00 12.20 9.82
C LEU A 66 -7.66 10.83 9.92
N ARG A 67 -7.96 10.36 11.13
CA ARG A 67 -8.41 8.99 11.36
C ARG A 67 -9.67 8.67 10.55
N PHE A 68 -10.71 9.48 10.70
CA PHE A 68 -11.98 9.26 9.99
C PHE A 68 -11.81 9.29 8.47
N HIS A 69 -10.98 10.19 7.95
CA HIS A 69 -10.71 10.26 6.51
C HIS A 69 -9.97 9.02 6.00
N LYS A 70 -8.97 8.54 6.74
CA LYS A 70 -8.26 7.30 6.41
C LYS A 70 -9.18 6.09 6.44
N GLU A 71 -9.95 5.92 7.51
CA GLU A 71 -10.90 4.82 7.65
C GLU A 71 -11.95 4.82 6.53
N LYS A 72 -12.50 5.98 6.17
CA LYS A 72 -13.41 6.12 5.01
C LYS A 72 -12.73 5.66 3.71
N THR A 73 -11.51 6.12 3.45
CA THR A 73 -10.77 5.70 2.24
C THR A 73 -10.45 4.20 2.23
N GLU A 74 -10.16 3.61 3.39
CA GLU A 74 -9.90 2.16 3.53
C GLU A 74 -11.15 1.34 3.22
N ILE A 75 -12.31 1.71 3.77
CA ILE A 75 -13.60 1.02 3.51
C ILE A 75 -13.93 1.06 2.02
N LEU A 76 -13.83 2.24 1.40
CA LEU A 76 -14.16 2.42 -0.01
C LEU A 76 -13.18 1.68 -0.93
N SER A 77 -11.89 1.67 -0.58
CA SER A 77 -10.87 0.92 -1.33
C SER A 77 -11.07 -0.59 -1.22
N LEU A 78 -11.46 -1.08 -0.03
CA LEU A 78 -11.78 -2.49 0.21
C LEU A 78 -13.03 -2.91 -0.57
N ALA A 79 -14.09 -2.10 -0.57
CA ALA A 79 -15.27 -2.39 -1.37
C ALA A 79 -14.94 -2.43 -2.88
N LEU A 80 -14.06 -1.53 -3.34
CA LEU A 80 -13.68 -1.47 -4.75
C LEU A 80 -12.87 -2.70 -5.16
N SER A 81 -11.93 -3.16 -4.33
CA SER A 81 -11.17 -4.37 -4.62
C SER A 81 -12.06 -5.60 -4.68
N GLN A 82 -13.05 -5.72 -3.79
CA GLN A 82 -14.05 -6.78 -3.83
C GLN A 82 -14.91 -6.70 -5.10
N ALA A 83 -15.34 -5.49 -5.50
CA ALA A 83 -16.09 -5.29 -6.73
C ALA A 83 -15.32 -5.76 -7.97
N CYS A 84 -14.01 -5.50 -8.04
CA CYS A 84 -13.16 -5.98 -9.13
C CYS A 84 -13.11 -7.51 -9.21
N VAL A 85 -13.00 -8.20 -8.07
CA VAL A 85 -12.97 -9.67 -8.00
C VAL A 85 -14.32 -10.27 -8.43
N HIS A 86 -15.43 -9.65 -8.05
CA HIS A 86 -16.76 -10.13 -8.42
C HIS A 86 -17.17 -9.80 -9.86
N HIS A 87 -16.58 -8.75 -10.47
CA HIS A 87 -16.85 -8.37 -11.86
C HIS A 87 -16.02 -9.14 -12.89
N THR A 88 -15.21 -10.11 -12.48
CA THR A 88 -14.65 -11.13 -13.38
C THR A 88 -15.45 -12.44 -13.32
N PRO A 89 -16.68 -12.52 -13.88
CA PRO A 89 -17.20 -13.80 -14.29
C PRO A 89 -16.45 -14.21 -15.58
N ASP A 90 -15.85 -15.40 -15.57
CA ASP A 90 -15.58 -16.22 -16.76
C ASP A 90 -14.33 -15.99 -17.64
N LEU A 91 -13.29 -15.25 -17.21
CA LEU A 91 -12.00 -15.29 -17.94
C LEU A 91 -11.01 -16.36 -17.41
N PHE A 92 -11.14 -16.79 -16.16
CA PHE A 92 -10.28 -17.83 -15.57
C PHE A 92 -10.94 -19.21 -15.47
N GLY A 93 -12.21 -19.35 -15.92
CA GLY A 93 -13.00 -20.57 -15.79
C GLY A 93 -12.97 -21.55 -16.98
N ARG A 94 -12.28 -21.21 -18.09
CA ARG A 94 -12.18 -22.09 -19.26
C ARG A 94 -10.73 -22.45 -19.58
N SER A 95 -10.07 -23.12 -18.64
CA SER A 95 -8.86 -23.90 -18.92
C SER A 95 -8.80 -25.12 -18.02
N SER A 96 -9.78 -26.01 -18.13
CA SER A 96 -9.56 -27.43 -17.87
C SER A 96 -9.95 -28.21 -19.12
N SER A 97 -9.22 -27.96 -20.21
CA SER A 97 -9.10 -28.91 -21.29
C SER A 97 -8.37 -30.13 -20.75
N ASP A 98 -9.10 -31.24 -20.69
CA ASP A 98 -8.78 -32.46 -21.41
C ASP A 98 -7.39 -33.08 -21.24
N THR A 99 -7.42 -34.36 -20.89
CA THR A 99 -6.33 -35.35 -20.94
C THR A 99 -5.14 -35.16 -20.00
N SER A 100 -5.27 -35.76 -18.82
CA SER A 100 -4.17 -36.24 -17.99
C SER A 100 -3.36 -37.29 -18.75
N HIS A 101 -2.36 -36.85 -19.52
CA HIS A 101 -1.18 -37.67 -19.82
C HIS A 101 0.00 -37.18 -18.97
N GLN A 102 0.23 -37.98 -17.95
CA GLN A 102 1.43 -38.19 -17.17
C GLN A 102 2.71 -38.12 -18.02
N GLU A 103 3.52 -37.08 -17.82
CA GLU A 103 4.96 -37.14 -18.09
C GLU A 103 5.72 -36.77 -16.81
N GLN A 104 6.17 -37.81 -16.11
CA GLN A 104 7.13 -37.73 -15.02
C GLN A 104 8.48 -37.29 -15.60
N LEU A 105 8.97 -36.13 -15.16
CA LEU A 105 10.37 -35.72 -15.37
C LEU A 105 11.26 -36.34 -14.28
N PRO A 106 12.24 -37.20 -14.60
CA PRO A 106 13.15 -37.75 -13.60
C PRO A 106 14.26 -36.74 -13.26
N LEU A 107 14.18 -36.12 -12.09
CA LEU A 107 15.30 -35.42 -11.47
C LEU A 107 16.25 -36.42 -10.80
N HIS A 108 16.95 -37.25 -11.59
CA HIS A 108 18.05 -38.06 -11.06
C HIS A 108 19.36 -37.27 -11.10
N ILE A 109 19.64 -36.61 -9.97
CA ILE A 109 20.89 -36.70 -9.22
C ILE A 109 22.15 -36.94 -10.07
N LEU A 110 22.86 -35.86 -10.42
CA LEU A 110 24.30 -35.93 -10.72
C LEU A 110 25.08 -35.27 -9.58
N TYR A 111 25.09 -35.95 -8.43
CA TYR A 111 26.15 -35.79 -7.43
C TYR A 111 27.17 -36.92 -7.63
N LYS A 112 28.33 -36.52 -8.19
CA LYS A 112 29.69 -36.93 -7.83
C LYS A 112 29.99 -38.41 -7.54
N GLN A 113 30.93 -38.98 -8.31
CA GLN A 113 32.00 -39.79 -7.72
C GLN A 113 33.31 -39.65 -8.50
N ASP A 114 34.35 -39.25 -7.77
CA ASP A 114 35.72 -39.01 -8.22
C ASP A 114 36.46 -40.33 -8.52
N SER A 115 37.22 -40.38 -9.62
CA SER A 115 38.44 -41.20 -9.69
C SER A 115 39.47 -40.58 -10.64
N ASN A 116 40.69 -40.47 -10.12
CA ASN A 116 41.87 -39.79 -10.65
C ASN A 116 42.40 -40.41 -11.96
N VAL A 117 42.82 -39.61 -12.95
CA VAL A 117 44.16 -39.70 -13.61
C VAL A 117 44.52 -38.34 -14.24
N ASN A 118 45.75 -37.95 -13.96
CA ASN A 118 46.55 -36.78 -14.33
C ASN A 118 46.87 -36.68 -15.83
N ILE A 119 46.58 -35.54 -16.48
CA ILE A 119 47.42 -34.93 -17.54
C ILE A 119 47.40 -33.40 -17.34
N PHE A 120 48.59 -32.79 -17.31
CA PHE A 120 48.90 -31.39 -16.98
C PHE A 120 48.44 -30.34 -18.04
N PRO A 121 48.48 -29.03 -17.72
CA PRO A 121 47.73 -27.91 -18.34
C PRO A 121 48.63 -27.05 -19.28
N PRO A 122 48.24 -25.82 -19.72
CA PRO A 122 48.36 -24.64 -18.84
C PRO A 122 47.39 -23.46 -19.09
N CYS A 123 47.36 -22.55 -18.10
CA CYS A 123 47.05 -21.11 -18.18
C CYS A 123 45.58 -20.70 -18.46
N GLY A 124 44.94 -19.86 -17.65
CA GLY A 124 45.44 -18.99 -16.60
C GLY A 124 44.36 -18.53 -15.62
N LEU A 125 44.77 -18.52 -14.35
CA LEU A 125 44.59 -17.46 -13.37
C LEU A 125 43.20 -16.79 -13.29
N LEU A 126 42.36 -17.32 -12.40
CA LEU A 126 41.65 -16.48 -11.41
C LEU A 126 42.67 -16.11 -10.30
N PRO A 127 42.51 -15.01 -9.53
CA PRO A 127 41.52 -15.01 -8.44
C PRO A 127 40.89 -13.63 -8.14
N THR A 128 39.62 -13.55 -7.76
CA THR A 128 39.13 -13.56 -6.36
C THR A 128 39.88 -12.63 -5.40
N HIS A 129 39.19 -11.62 -4.86
CA HIS A 129 39.22 -11.18 -3.46
C HIS A 129 37.99 -10.25 -3.26
N ASN A 130 37.07 -10.51 -2.33
CA ASN A 130 37.01 -9.99 -0.94
C ASN A 130 37.25 -8.46 -0.88
N SER A 131 36.75 -7.63 0.02
CA SER A 131 35.85 -7.64 1.16
C SER A 131 35.55 -6.16 1.43
N THR A 132 34.36 -5.86 1.96
CA THR A 132 34.11 -4.89 3.03
C THR A 132 35.23 -3.88 3.38
N MET A 133 35.02 -2.58 3.12
CA MET A 133 34.90 -1.52 4.14
C MET A 133 34.87 -0.12 3.51
N GLN A 134 34.24 0.77 4.26
CA GLN A 134 34.09 2.23 4.18
C GLN A 134 35.30 3.02 3.64
N ILE A 135 35.06 4.25 3.15
CA ILE A 135 35.60 5.52 3.69
C ILE A 135 35.12 6.72 2.82
N SER A 136 35.02 7.84 3.51
CA SER A 136 34.52 9.20 3.26
C SER A 136 34.84 9.96 1.95
N SER A 137 33.87 10.83 1.62
CA SER A 137 33.96 12.25 1.23
C SER A 137 34.99 12.71 0.20
N THR A 138 34.51 13.37 -0.86
CA THR A 138 35.13 14.59 -1.41
C THR A 138 34.13 15.36 -2.28
N ASP A 139 34.19 16.67 -2.11
CA ASP A 139 33.30 17.71 -2.59
C ASP A 139 33.32 17.89 -4.11
N PHE A 140 32.17 18.27 -4.70
CA PHE A 140 32.15 19.16 -5.85
C PHE A 140 31.06 20.22 -5.67
N HIS A 141 31.54 21.43 -5.38
CA HIS A 141 30.85 22.70 -5.35
C HIS A 141 30.33 23.08 -6.75
N CYS A 142 29.16 23.69 -6.82
CA CYS A 142 28.80 24.58 -7.92
C CYS A 142 27.99 25.76 -7.34
N ASP A 143 28.71 26.78 -6.87
CA ASP A 143 28.18 28.14 -6.79
C ASP A 143 28.06 28.67 -8.22
N THR A 144 27.07 29.48 -8.60
CA THR A 144 27.07 30.91 -8.26
C THR A 144 25.71 31.55 -8.62
N GLN A 145 25.12 32.19 -7.60
CA GLN A 145 24.33 33.44 -7.56
C GLN A 145 23.14 33.68 -8.52
N SER A 146 21.98 33.91 -7.91
CA SER A 146 21.15 35.07 -8.25
C SER A 146 20.45 35.60 -7.00
N ALA A 147 20.81 36.82 -6.62
CA ALA A 147 20.28 37.56 -5.48
C ALA A 147 18.93 38.22 -5.81
N CYS A 148 17.94 38.14 -4.92
CA CYS A 148 17.02 39.25 -4.67
C CYS A 148 16.25 39.08 -3.35
N SER A 149 16.63 39.92 -2.39
CA SER A 149 15.83 40.57 -1.34
C SER A 149 15.10 39.73 -0.29
N GLN A 150 15.74 39.70 0.88
CA GLN A 150 15.09 39.60 2.19
C GLN A 150 14.23 40.85 2.43
N GLN A 151 13.01 40.68 2.94
CA GLN A 151 12.36 41.73 3.71
C GLN A 151 11.71 41.14 4.95
N ILE A 152 12.40 41.39 6.07
CA ILE A 152 11.98 41.19 7.45
C ILE A 152 10.90 42.24 7.75
N TYR A 153 9.75 41.84 8.26
CA TYR A 153 8.84 42.72 8.99
C TYR A 153 8.57 42.15 10.37
N ALA A 154 8.99 42.91 11.38
CA ALA A 154 8.69 42.73 12.79
C ALA A 154 7.35 43.44 13.14
N PRO A 155 6.75 43.19 14.33
CA PRO A 155 5.33 43.40 14.59
C PRO A 155 5.02 44.84 15.02
N LEU A 156 3.85 45.34 14.63
CA LEU A 156 3.27 46.56 15.20
C LEU A 156 2.40 46.19 16.41
N ASN A 157 2.89 46.59 17.58
CA ASN A 157 2.07 46.80 18.77
C ASN A 157 0.95 47.79 18.45
N TYR A 158 -0.28 47.46 18.85
CA TYR A 158 -1.31 48.45 19.11
C TYR A 158 -1.73 48.32 20.57
N SER A 159 -1.39 49.33 21.36
CA SER A 159 -2.02 49.65 22.64
C SER A 159 -2.74 50.97 22.45
N GLU A 160 -4.05 50.97 22.69
CA GLU A 160 -4.80 51.92 23.53
C GLU A 160 -6.19 51.35 23.79
#